data_AF-A0A2N2PE72-F1
#
_entry.id   AF-A0A2N2PE72-F1
#
_cell.length_a   1.000
_cell.length_b   1.000
_cell.length_c   1.000
_cell.angle_alpha   90.00
_cell.angle_beta   90.00
_cell.angle_gamma   90.00
#
_symmetry.space_group_name_H-M   'P 1'
#
loop_
_entity.id
_entity.type
_entity.pdbx_description
1 polymer ?
#
loop_
_entity_poly.entity_id
_entity_poly.type
_entity_poly.pdbx_seq_one_letter_code
_entity_poly.pdbx_strand_id
1 'polypeptide(L)' 'MSRITNAFNQMAGYYYDPQGRLSEDSIIMNTGLSYNFWTYDPAGRVPTLGTCIIIYHSTNFSSP' A
#
# COMPACT_ATOMS: atom_id res chain seq x y z
N MET A 1 -2.41 4.52 12.79
CA MET A 1 -1.57 3.93 11.74
C MET A 1 -0.87 2.72 12.34
N SER A 2 -0.97 1.58 11.67
CA SER A 2 -0.35 0.32 12.11
C SER A 2 0.68 -0.11 11.08
N ARG A 3 1.81 -0.68 11.51
CA ARG A 3 2.89 -1.13 10.63
C ARG A 3 3.41 -2.49 11.07
N ILE A 4 3.59 -3.38 10.11
CA ILE A 4 4.09 -4.75 10.33
C ILE A 4 5.30 -4.95 9.42
N THR A 5 6.31 -5.64 9.94
CA THR A 5 7.50 -6.05 9.17
C THR A 5 7.68 -7.56 9.32
N ASN A 6 7.86 -8.26 8.20
CA ASN A 6 8.07 -9.72 8.23
C ASN A 6 9.57 -10.07 8.25
N ALA A 7 9.88 -11.36 8.36
CA ALA A 7 11.26 -11.86 8.41
C ALA A 7 12.07 -11.59 7.12
N PHE A 8 11.40 -11.31 6.00
CA PHE A 8 12.02 -10.90 4.74
C PHE A 8 12.22 -9.37 4.63
N ASN A 9 12.04 -8.65 5.73
CA ASN A 9 12.11 -7.19 5.82
C ASN A 9 11.10 -6.46 4.92
N GLN A 10 10.05 -7.14 4.45
CA GLN A 10 8.94 -6.52 3.75
C GLN A 10 8.04 -5.83 4.77
N MET A 11 7.48 -4.69 4.40
CA MET A 11 6.71 -3.85 5.31
C MET A 11 5.30 -3.66 4.81
N ALA A 12 4.32 -3.82 5.69
CA ALA A 12 2.94 -3.45 5.44
C ALA A 12 2.53 -2.31 6.36
N GLY A 13 1.91 -1.27 5.81
CA GLY A 13 1.30 -0.16 6.55
C GLY A 13 -0.20 -0.14 6.34
N TYR A 14 -0.96 0.14 7.40
CA TYR A 14 -2.42 0.20 7.39
C TYR A 14 -2.92 1.49 8.05
N TYR A 15 -3.83 2.17 7.36
CA TYR A 15 -4.55 3.33 7.85
C TYR A 15 -6.04 3.01 7.94
N TYR A 16 -6.67 3.57 8.96
CA TYR A 16 -8.07 3.34 9.25
C TYR A 16 -8.80 4.68 9.31
N ASP A 17 -10.04 4.68 8.85
CA ASP A 17 -10.96 5.78 9.01
C ASP A 17 -11.42 5.93 10.49
N PRO A 18 -12.13 7.01 10.85
CA PRO A 18 -12.64 7.20 12.22
C PRO A 18 -13.62 6.11 12.69
N GLN A 19 -14.20 5.32 11.79
CA GLN A 19 -15.06 4.18 12.10
C GLN A 19 -14.27 2.87 12.27
N GLY A 20 -12.94 2.90 12.11
CA GLY A 20 -12.05 1.75 12.26
C GLY A 20 -11.97 0.85 11.01
N ARG A 21 -12.47 1.30 9.86
CA ARG A 21 -12.39 0.56 8.59
C ARG A 21 -11.10 0.90 7.85
N LEU A 22 -10.56 -0.04 7.08
CA LEU A 22 -9.30 0.15 6.36
C LEU A 22 -9.47 1.17 5.23
N SER A 23 -8.82 2.33 5.34
CA SER A 23 -8.90 3.41 4.34
C SER A 23 -7.75 3.38 3.34
N GLU A 24 -6.60 2.87 3.77
CA GLU A 24 -5.40 2.75 2.93
C GLU A 24 -4.52 1.62 3.45
N ASP A 25 -3.88 0.91 2.52
CA ASP A 25 -2.78 0.01 2.84
C ASP A 25 -1.61 0.23 1.87
N SER A 26 -0.42 -0.07 2.37
CA SER A 26 0.82 0.02 1.60
C SER A 26 1.67 -1.20 1.87
N ILE A 27 2.20 -1.81 0.82
CA ILE A 27 3.11 -2.96 0.92
C ILE A 27 4.40 -2.60 0.21
N ILE A 28 5.47 -2.46 0.98
CA ILE A 28 6.83 -2.25 0.51
C ILE A 28 7.49 -3.63 0.40
N MET A 29 7.82 -4.01 -0.82
CA MET A 29 8.56 -5.22 -1.17
C MET A 29 9.90 -4.83 -1.79
N ASN A 30 10.85 -5.76 -1.84
CA ASN A 30 12.15 -5.50 -2.50
C ASN A 30 11.99 -5.15 -3.99
N THR A 31 10.92 -5.60 -4.63
CA THR A 31 10.64 -5.44 -6.06
C THR A 31 9.78 -4.23 -6.38
N GLY A 32 9.20 -3.57 -5.39
CA GLY A 32 8.24 -2.50 -5.63
C GLY A 32 7.40 -2.15 -4.42
N LEU A 33 6.44 -1.29 -4.68
CA LEU A 33 5.56 -0.70 -3.69
C LEU A 33 4.13 -0.72 -4.23
N SER A 34 3.23 -1.33 -3.47
CA SER A 34 1.80 -1.37 -3.76
C SER A 34 1.06 -0.49 -2.75
N TYR A 35 0.11 0.29 -3.24
CA TYR A 35 -0.81 1.10 -2.44
C TYR A 35 -2.24 0.81 -2.86
N ASN A 36 -3.13 0.59 -1.89
CA ASN A 36 -4.56 0.61 -2.14
C ASN A 36 -5.24 1.66 -1.27
N PHE A 37 -6.32 2.23 -1.79
CA PHE A 37 -7.16 3.20 -1.11
C PHE A 37 -8.62 2.79 -1.25
N TRP A 38 -9.34 2.87 -0.13
CA TRP A 38 -10.76 2.59 -0.04
C TRP A 38 -11.50 3.86 0.34
N THR A 39 -12.53 4.19 -0.43
CA THR A 39 -13.55 5.15 -0.02
C THR A 39 -14.79 4.36 0.38
N TYR A 40 -15.42 4.73 1.49
CA TYR A 40 -16.66 4.09 1.93
C TYR A 40 -17.81 5.07 1.80
N ASP A 41 -18.93 4.60 1.28
CA ASP A 41 -20.18 5.34 1.36
C ASP A 41 -20.76 5.31 2.80
N PRO A 42 -21.80 6.12 3.12
CA PRO A 42 -22.42 6.09 4.43
C PRO A 42 -23.03 4.74 4.83
N ALA A 43 -23.31 3.85 3.86
CA ALA A 43 -23.79 2.49 4.11
C ALA A 43 -22.62 1.49 4.32
N GLY A 44 -21.37 1.93 4.21
CA GLY A 44 -20.18 1.10 4.40
C GLY A 44 -19.73 0.29 3.19
N ARG A 45 -20.25 0.59 2.00
CA ARG A 45 -19.83 -0.05 0.75
C ARG A 45 -18.65 0.69 0.14
N VAL A 46 -17.83 -0.04 -0.63
CA VAL A 46 -16.70 0.54 -1.38
C VAL A 46 -17.15 0.76 -2.83
N PRO A 47 -17.52 1.99 -3.24
CA PRO A 47 -18.00 2.23 -4.60
C PRO A 47 -16.87 2.16 -5.64
N THR A 48 -15.61 2.31 -5.21
CA THR A 48 -14.43 2.22 -6.08
C THR A 48 -13.21 1.82 -5.26
N LEU A 49 -12.46 0.83 -5.74
CA LEU A 49 -11.12 0.50 -5.24
C LEU A 49 -10.08 1.24 -6.08
N GLY A 50 -9.23 2.05 -5.42
CA GLY A 50 -8.06 2.63 -6.07
C GLY A 50 -6.83 1.78 -5.75
N THR A 51 -6.14 1.28 -6.78
CA THR A 51 -4.86 0.55 -6.63
C THR A 51 -3.78 1.26 -7.43
N CYS A 52 -2.64 1.54 -6.79
CA CYS A 52 -1.43 2.05 -7.43
C CYS A 52 -0.28 1.06 -7.18
N ILE A 53 0.43 0.69 -8.24
CA ILE A 53 1.58 -0.22 -8.16
C ILE A 53 2.77 0.49 -8.79
N ILE A 54 3.83 0.64 -8.00
CA ILE A 54 5.13 1.16 -8.43
C ILE A 54 6.10 -0.01 -8.43
N ILE A 55 6.61 -0.41 -9.59
CA ILE A 55 7.63 -1.46 -9.70
C ILE A 55 8.99 -0.79 -9.82
N TYR A 56 9.95 -1.21 -9.01
CA TYR A 56 11.32 -0.75 -9.15
C TYR A 56 11.95 -1.47 -10.34
N HIS A 57 12.15 -0.77 -11.46
CA HIS A 57 12.99 -1.27 -12.54
C HIS A 57 14.45 -1.00 -12.18
N SER A 58 15.30 -2.03 -12.22
CA SER A 58 16.75 -1.83 -12.11
C SER A 58 17.23 -1.07 -13.35
N THR A 59 17.42 0.25 -13.24
CA THR A 59 18.28 0.94 -14.18
C THR A 59 19.71 0.63 -13.76
N ASN A 60 20.34 -0.30 -14.48
CA ASN A 60 21.80 -0.43 -14.44
C ASN A 60 22.37 0.89 -14.97
N PHE A 61 22.61 1.85 -14.08
CA PHE A 61 23.51 2.96 -14.37
C PHE A 61 24.92 2.38 -14.37
N SER A 62 25.37 1.89 -15.53
CA SER A 62 26.79 1.83 -15.81
C SER A 62 27.29 3.28 -15.84
N SER A 63 28.01 3.68 -14.80
CA SER A 63 28.77 4.93 -14.79
C SER A 63 29.77 4.94 -15.95
N PRO A 64 30.06 6.14 -16.53
CA PRO A 64 30.89 6.29 -17.71
C PRO A 64 32.34 5.83 -17.53
#